data_AF-A0A2S2N729-F1
#
_entry.id   AF-A0A2S2N729-F1
#
_cell.length_a   1.000
_cell.length_b   1.000
_cell.length_c   1.000
_cell.angle_alpha   90.00
_cell.angle_beta   90.00
_cell.angle_gamma   90.00
#
_symmetry.space_group_name_H-M   'P 1'
#
loop_
_entity.id
_entity.type
_entity.pdbx_description
1 polymer ?
#
loop_
_entity_poly.entity_id
_entity_poly.type
_entity_poly.pdbx_seq_one_letter_code
_entity_poly.pdbx_strand_id
1 'polypeptide(L)'
;LDEIENKIKADNDFEKKVVTCVTQIGGLNVQNFIKRVYSRFFTNSLATKYSWTGFRNNNKLETLEIIKIIKGVCMKSFKGTDIDFETHTKNWFRHASLRLSREKQ
;
A
#
# COMPACT_ATOMS: atom_id res chain seq x y z
N LEU A 1 -12.45 1.25 1.81
CA LEU A 1 -11.12 1.76 2.23
C LEU A 1 -11.32 2.92 3.20
N ASP A 2 -12.22 3.84 2.89
CA ASP A 2 -12.52 5.02 3.74
C ASP A 2 -12.88 4.68 5.19
N GLU A 3 -13.64 3.62 5.44
CA GLU A 3 -13.91 3.15 6.82
C GLU A 3 -12.64 2.75 7.57
N ILE A 4 -11.72 2.04 6.91
CA ILE A 4 -10.44 1.63 7.49
C ILE A 4 -9.58 2.86 7.75
N GLU A 5 -9.52 3.79 6.79
CA GLU A 5 -8.75 5.04 6.91
C GLU A 5 -9.27 5.91 8.07
N ASN A 6 -10.59 6.05 8.20
CA ASN A 6 -11.20 6.77 9.32
C ASN A 6 -10.91 6.08 10.65
N LYS A 7 -10.95 4.75 10.68
CA LYS A 7 -10.64 3.98 11.89
C LYS A 7 -9.18 4.09 12.30
N ILE A 8 -8.24 4.11 11.34
CA ILE A 8 -6.82 4.36 11.60
C ILE A 8 -6.64 5.74 12.27
N LYS A 9 -7.35 6.76 11.80
CA LYS A 9 -7.25 8.12 12.37
C LYS A 9 -7.88 8.28 13.75
N ALA A 10 -8.98 7.57 14.00
CA ALA A 10 -9.78 7.74 15.21
C ALA A 10 -9.35 6.83 16.37
N ASP A 11 -8.76 5.67 16.08
CA ASP A 11 -8.45 4.63 17.06
C ASP A 11 -6.96 4.26 17.00
N ASN A 12 -6.20 4.76 17.98
CA ASN A 12 -4.77 4.50 18.13
C ASN A 12 -4.45 3.00 18.34
N ASP A 13 -5.34 2.24 18.99
CA ASP A 13 -5.10 0.81 19.17
C ASP A 13 -5.35 0.04 17.87
N PHE A 14 -6.29 0.49 17.05
CA PHE A 14 -6.44 -0.01 15.69
C PHE A 14 -5.23 0.34 14.82
N GLU A 15 -4.75 1.58 14.87
CA GLU A 15 -3.51 1.99 14.18
C GLU A 15 -2.34 1.07 14.55
N LYS A 16 -2.08 0.86 15.84
CA LYS A 16 -1.03 -0.05 16.32
C LYS A 16 -1.20 -1.46 15.78
N LYS A 17 -2.42 -2.00 15.76
CA LYS A 17 -2.70 -3.32 15.17
C LYS A 17 -2.37 -3.37 13.68
N VAL A 18 -2.66 -2.31 12.93
CA VAL A 18 -2.28 -2.20 11.51
C VAL A 18 -0.76 -2.17 11.36
N VAL A 19 -0.05 -1.37 12.17
CA VAL A 19 1.42 -1.32 12.20
C VAL A 19 2.01 -2.71 12.48
N THR A 20 1.50 -3.41 13.51
CA THR A 20 1.92 -4.79 13.84
C THR A 20 1.66 -5.74 12.69
N CYS A 21 0.48 -5.69 12.07
CA CYS A 21 0.14 -6.53 10.93
C CYS A 21 1.10 -6.31 9.75
N VAL A 22 1.36 -5.05 9.38
CA VAL A 22 2.29 -4.69 8.31
C VAL A 22 3.72 -5.18 8.62
N THR A 23 4.15 -5.02 9.88
CA THR A 23 5.46 -5.47 10.35
C THR A 23 5.62 -6.99 10.24
N GLN A 24 4.58 -7.74 10.62
CA GLN A 24 4.58 -9.21 10.58
C GLN A 24 4.58 -9.80 9.17
N ILE A 25 4.03 -9.09 8.17
CA ILE A 25 4.08 -9.53 6.77
C ILE A 25 5.55 -9.65 6.32
N GLY A 26 6.36 -8.64 6.64
CA GLY A 26 7.79 -8.61 6.32
C GLY A 26 8.10 -8.71 4.82
N GLY A 27 9.37 -8.95 4.50
CA GLY A 27 9.86 -8.99 3.12
C GLY A 27 11.36 -9.19 3.08
N LEU A 28 11.89 -9.51 1.90
CA LEU A 28 13.35 -9.64 1.70
C LEU A 28 14.03 -8.30 1.39
N ASN A 29 13.29 -7.39 0.77
CA ASN A 29 13.72 -6.06 0.37
C ASN A 29 12.48 -5.18 0.13
N VAL A 30 12.68 -3.88 -0.14
CA VAL A 30 11.60 -2.89 -0.36
C VAL A 30 10.57 -3.36 -1.40
N GLN A 31 11.03 -3.82 -2.57
CA GLN A 31 10.16 -4.29 -3.64
C GLN A 31 9.31 -5.49 -3.22
N ASN A 32 9.95 -6.49 -2.59
CA ASN A 32 9.28 -7.71 -2.14
C ASN A 32 8.28 -7.41 -1.01
N PHE A 33 8.67 -6.56 -0.05
CA PHE A 33 7.81 -6.10 1.03
C PHE A 33 6.56 -5.41 0.48
N ILE A 34 6.72 -4.43 -0.41
CA ILE A 34 5.63 -3.70 -1.06
C ILE A 34 4.66 -4.67 -1.75
N LYS A 35 5.18 -5.62 -2.53
CA LYS A 35 4.35 -6.61 -3.22
C LYS A 35 3.53 -7.44 -2.23
N ARG A 36 4.16 -7.94 -1.15
CA ARG A 36 3.51 -8.80 -0.16
C ARG A 36 2.45 -8.05 0.64
N VAL A 37 2.76 -6.82 1.07
CA VAL A 37 1.86 -5.99 1.86
C VAL A 37 0.66 -5.54 1.03
N TYR A 38 0.86 -4.95 -0.15
CA TYR A 38 -0.28 -4.46 -0.93
C TYR A 38 -1.22 -5.57 -1.40
N SER A 39 -0.70 -6.77 -1.70
CA SER A 39 -1.56 -7.92 -2.01
C SER A 39 -2.44 -8.38 -0.83
N ARG A 40 -2.15 -7.97 0.41
CA ARG A 40 -2.99 -8.26 1.59
C ARG A 40 -4.07 -7.20 1.83
N PHE A 41 -3.76 -5.94 1.53
CA PHE A 41 -4.65 -4.81 1.84
C PHE A 41 -5.52 -4.36 0.66
N PHE A 42 -5.10 -4.65 -0.57
CA PHE A 42 -5.80 -4.20 -1.77
C PHE A 42 -6.16 -5.37 -2.67
N THR A 43 -7.44 -5.46 -3.03
CA THR A 43 -7.86 -6.25 -4.18
C THR A 43 -7.40 -5.56 -5.47
N ASN A 44 -7.25 -6.31 -6.55
CA ASN A 44 -6.87 -5.70 -7.84
C ASN A 44 -7.94 -4.73 -8.33
N SER A 45 -9.23 -5.04 -8.12
CA SER A 45 -10.35 -4.14 -8.45
C SER A 45 -10.27 -2.82 -7.68
N LEU A 46 -9.97 -2.85 -6.39
CA LEU A 46 -9.77 -1.63 -5.60
C LEU A 46 -8.53 -0.86 -6.08
N ALA A 47 -7.40 -1.56 -6.27
CA ALA A 47 -6.14 -0.95 -6.67
C ALA A 47 -6.22 -0.21 -8.02
N THR A 48 -7.08 -0.64 -8.96
CA THR A 48 -7.28 0.08 -10.24
C THR A 48 -7.79 1.51 -10.06
N LYS A 49 -8.46 1.82 -8.94
CA LYS A 49 -9.07 3.13 -8.66
C LYS A 49 -8.09 4.13 -8.03
N TYR A 50 -6.83 3.73 -7.82
CA TYR A 50 -5.85 4.53 -7.11
C TYR A 50 -4.61 4.78 -7.96
N SER A 51 -4.00 5.95 -7.77
CA SER A 51 -2.67 6.27 -8.29
C SER A 51 -1.96 7.17 -7.29
N TRP A 52 -0.64 7.31 -7.43
CA TRP A 52 0.15 8.04 -6.43
C TRP A 52 -0.39 9.46 -6.17
N THR A 53 -0.50 10.26 -7.24
CA THR A 53 -0.98 11.64 -7.20
C THR A 53 -2.46 11.81 -7.55
N GLY A 54 -3.20 10.72 -7.80
CA GLY A 54 -4.61 10.77 -8.22
C GLY A 54 -4.84 11.17 -9.68
N PHE A 55 -3.86 10.97 -10.55
CA PHE A 55 -3.98 11.27 -11.97
C PHE A 55 -5.10 10.45 -12.65
N ARG A 56 -5.77 11.04 -13.65
CA ARG A 56 -6.88 10.45 -14.46
C ARG A 56 -8.06 9.94 -13.61
N ASN A 57 -8.57 10.78 -12.70
CA ASN A 57 -9.73 10.48 -11.84
C ASN A 57 -9.52 9.32 -10.84
N ASN A 58 -8.26 8.97 -10.57
CA ASN A 58 -7.95 8.01 -9.51
C ASN A 58 -7.84 8.72 -8.16
N ASN A 59 -8.10 7.97 -7.09
CA ASN A 59 -7.87 8.42 -5.72
C ASN A 59 -6.36 8.50 -5.42
N LYS A 60 -5.95 9.49 -4.63
CA LYS A 60 -4.56 9.71 -4.23
C LYS A 60 -4.11 8.68 -3.20
N LEU A 61 -2.98 8.02 -3.46
CA LEU A 61 -2.38 7.06 -2.51
C LEU A 61 -1.53 7.76 -1.46
N GLU A 62 -0.77 8.78 -1.85
CA GLU A 62 0.22 9.43 -0.97
C GLU A 62 -0.41 10.03 0.30
N THR A 63 -1.71 10.32 0.27
CA THR A 63 -2.46 10.91 1.38
C THR A 63 -3.07 9.88 2.32
N LEU A 64 -3.11 8.60 1.93
CA LEU A 64 -3.73 7.54 2.74
C LEU A 64 -2.85 7.21 3.96
N GLU A 65 -3.47 7.09 5.13
CA GLU A 65 -2.78 6.73 6.37
C GLU A 65 -2.20 5.33 6.30
N ILE A 66 -2.89 4.38 5.65
CA ILE A 66 -2.34 3.04 5.45
C ILE A 66 -1.04 3.07 4.64
N ILE A 67 -0.93 3.94 3.65
CA ILE A 67 0.29 4.09 2.83
C ILE A 67 1.42 4.70 3.66
N LYS A 68 1.12 5.67 4.52
CA LYS A 68 2.10 6.25 5.45
C LYS A 68 2.61 5.23 6.46
N ILE A 69 1.71 4.41 7.04
CA ILE A 69 2.10 3.30 7.94
C ILE A 69 3.02 2.32 7.21
N ILE A 70 2.63 1.89 6.01
CA ILE A 70 3.41 0.94 5.21
C ILE A 70 4.80 1.51 4.87
N LYS A 71 4.88 2.79 4.51
CA LYS A 71 6.16 3.48 4.29
C LYS A 71 7.00 3.50 5.56
N GLY A 72 6.42 3.88 6.69
CA GLY A 72 7.11 3.95 7.98
C GLY A 72 7.69 2.60 8.42
N VAL A 73 6.94 1.51 8.25
CA VAL A 73 7.45 0.16 8.52
C VAL A 73 8.55 -0.21 7.52
N CYS A 74 8.35 0.05 6.22
CA CYS A 74 9.34 -0.26 5.19
C CYS A 74 10.71 0.38 5.48
N MET A 75 10.74 1.67 5.82
CA MET A 75 11.99 2.40 6.07
C MET A 75 12.67 1.99 7.37
N LYS A 76 11.93 1.44 8.34
CA LYS A 76 12.50 0.88 9.56
C LYS A 76 13.09 -0.52 9.34
N SER A 77 12.52 -1.29 8.41
CA SER A 77 12.90 -2.68 8.19
C SER A 77 13.97 -2.89 7.11
N PHE A 78 14.06 -1.99 6.13
CA PHE A 78 14.91 -2.18 4.95
C PHE A 78 15.75 -0.94 4.65
N LYS A 79 16.95 -1.14 4.11
CA LYS A 79 17.74 -0.06 3.52
C LYS A 79 17.11 0.32 2.17
N GLY A 80 16.75 1.58 2.02
CA GLY A 80 16.16 2.14 0.80
C GLY A 80 15.86 3.62 0.97
N THR A 81 15.51 4.27 -0.14
CA THR A 81 15.13 5.67 -0.17
C THR A 81 13.61 5.83 -0.31
N ASP A 82 13.12 7.02 0.01
CA ASP A 82 11.73 7.40 -0.25
C ASP A 82 11.32 7.20 -1.72
N ILE A 83 12.23 7.49 -2.65
CA ILE A 83 12.02 7.32 -4.08
C ILE A 83 11.89 5.83 -4.45
N ASP A 84 12.66 4.94 -3.81
CA ASP A 84 12.55 3.50 -4.05
C ASP A 84 11.17 2.98 -3.65
N PHE A 85 10.70 3.37 -2.46
CA PHE A 85 9.37 3.00 -1.98
C PHE A 85 8.25 3.52 -2.89
N GLU A 86 8.33 4.81 -3.26
CA GLU A 86 7.37 5.45 -4.13
C GLU A 86 7.33 4.79 -5.51
N THR A 87 8.50 4.52 -6.10
CA THR A 87 8.62 3.89 -7.41
C THR A 87 8.01 2.50 -7.41
N HIS A 88 8.33 1.67 -6.43
CA HIS A 88 7.77 0.32 -6.32
C HIS A 88 6.26 0.34 -6.02
N THR A 89 5.79 1.31 -5.22
CA THR A 89 4.36 1.50 -4.98
C THR A 89 3.63 1.89 -6.27
N LYS A 90 4.11 2.92 -6.97
CA LYS A 90 3.57 3.34 -8.27
C LYS A 90 3.51 2.20 -9.26
N ASN A 91 4.59 1.42 -9.37
CA ASN A 91 4.65 0.28 -10.29
C ASN A 91 3.62 -0.79 -9.91
N TRP A 92 3.47 -1.11 -8.62
CA TRP A 92 2.48 -2.08 -8.18
C TRP A 92 1.06 -1.63 -8.52
N PHE A 93 0.66 -0.39 -8.24
CA PHE A 93 -0.68 0.10 -8.57
C PHE A 93 -0.90 0.28 -10.08
N ARG A 94 0.12 0.69 -10.85
CA ARG A 94 0.03 0.78 -12.32
C ARG A 94 -0.34 -0.55 -12.97
N HIS A 95 0.18 -1.66 -12.44
CA HIS A 95 -0.12 -2.99 -12.96
C HIS A 95 -1.43 -3.59 -12.41
N ALA A 96 -2.22 -2.87 -11.61
CA ALA A 96 -3.47 -3.39 -11.05
C ALA A 96 -4.46 -3.84 -12.12
N SER A 97 -4.64 -3.05 -13.20
CA SER A 97 -5.58 -3.41 -14.28
C SER A 97 -5.16 -4.69 -15.01
N LEU A 98 -3.86 -4.89 -15.23
CA LEU A 98 -3.32 -6.11 -15.82
C LEU A 98 -3.47 -7.32 -14.89
N ARG A 99 -3.28 -7.14 -13.57
CA ARG A 99 -3.54 -8.21 -12.61
C ARG A 99 -5.03 -8.57 -12.58
N LEU A 100 -5.92 -7.59 -12.57
CA LEU A 100 -7.36 -7.80 -12.59
C LEU A 100 -7.83 -8.54 -13.84
N SER A 101 -7.25 -8.24 -15.02
CA SER A 101 -7.62 -8.94 -16.25
C SER A 101 -7.20 -10.42 -16.23
N ARG A 102 -6.06 -10.73 -15.60
CA ARG A 102 -5.54 -12.10 -15.46
C ARG A 102 -6.32 -12.95 -14.45
N GLU A 103 -6.97 -12.33 -13.45
CA GLU A 103 -7.83 -13.05 -12.50
C GLU A 103 -9.15 -13.53 -13.11
N LYS A 104 -9.56 -12.95 -14.25
CA LYS A 104 -10.80 -13.27 -14.95
C LYS A 104 -10.62 -14.30 -16.07
N GLN A 105 -9.39 -14.75 -16.31
CA GLN A 105 -9.03 -15.85 -17.21
C GLN A 105 -8.93 -17.13 -16.41
#